data_AF-A0A1E4T234-F1
#
_entry.id   AF-A0A1E4T234-F1
#
_cell.length_a   1.000
_cell.length_b   1.000
_cell.length_c   1.000
_cell.angle_alpha   90.00
_cell.angle_beta   90.00
_cell.angle_gamma   90.00
#
_symmetry.space_group_name_H-M   'P 1'
#
loop_
_entity.id
_entity.type
_entity.pdbx_description
1 polymer ?
#
loop_
_entity_poly.entity_id
_entity_poly.type
_entity_poly.pdbx_seq_one_letter_code
_entity_poly.pdbx_strand_id
1 'polypeptide(L)'
;MIQSNNVKSLAFNQDYSCLAVGFENSYKVYNCDPFGECFSKKDDGGAGLVEMLFSTSLIAIVGLGDKPAYSSRKLKIINTKRKSVICELTFPTSVLYVKLNRKRLVVFLMDQIFIYDVSCMKLLHSIEANTGSTQANGADHIIADLSSNDGSILAFLQSNSHLPSGNIRSTSSSGKSPTNGTSLNKDTVGISITQSGSSEDSPLVHSSGTVVLFDALNIQPLNVIECHKSPLQRITISKDGKLMATASIKGTIIRVFKTSDGKKVHEFRRGSYSATISCLSFNLDGTILACSSNTGTIHFFKLTGDKLGLQYESPEPTSNLDSSTTSGDDSNTLHNDTDMPHETIMTDEENLEINRLINTQMAKSAHSSSLFSPSSTRRSAESLKKFIWNQSKQYLPSQINSILEPKRHYAYVKLPVETESIVSIVDNSCTIVTFKGDFLIYDISSVTSTHGKKVSPNSSSGSASECALIKQYRLNEDP
;
A
#
# COMPACT_ATOMS: atom_id res chain seq x y z
N MET A 1 18.48 -9.99 -37.39
CA MET A 1 18.24 -10.71 -36.11
C MET A 1 17.50 -9.77 -35.19
N ILE A 2 16.23 -10.07 -34.88
CA ILE A 2 15.46 -9.32 -33.89
C ILE A 2 16.20 -9.55 -32.56
N GLN A 3 16.91 -8.55 -32.05
CA GLN A 3 17.41 -8.61 -30.68
C GLN A 3 16.20 -8.84 -29.79
N SER A 4 16.17 -9.97 -29.10
CA SER A 4 15.20 -10.20 -28.05
C SER A 4 15.32 -9.04 -27.05
N ASN A 5 14.30 -8.18 -27.00
CA ASN A 5 14.17 -7.10 -26.02
C ASN A 5 13.93 -7.70 -24.62
N ASN A 6 14.90 -8.45 -24.11
CA ASN A 6 14.80 -9.16 -22.85
C ASN A 6 15.21 -8.21 -21.73
N VAL A 7 14.23 -7.41 -21.28
CA VAL A 7 14.38 -6.53 -20.14
C VAL A 7 14.61 -7.38 -18.89
N LYS A 8 15.71 -7.13 -18.19
CA LYS A 8 16.10 -7.86 -16.97
C LYS A 8 15.76 -7.10 -15.70
N SER A 9 15.78 -5.77 -15.76
CA SER A 9 15.40 -4.91 -14.64
C SER A 9 14.73 -3.63 -15.11
N LEU A 10 13.78 -3.16 -14.30
CA LEU A 10 13.02 -1.94 -14.52
C LEU A 10 12.91 -1.20 -13.18
N ALA A 11 13.27 0.08 -13.18
CA ALA A 11 13.08 0.94 -12.02
C ALA A 11 12.79 2.38 -12.47
N PHE A 12 11.68 2.94 -12.03
CA PHE A 12 11.53 4.40 -12.06
C PHE A 12 12.44 5.02 -11.01
N ASN A 13 12.94 6.23 -11.28
CA ASN A 13 13.54 7.04 -10.24
C ASN A 13 12.47 7.53 -9.24
N GLN A 14 12.93 8.08 -8.12
CA GLN A 14 12.14 8.38 -6.91
C GLN A 14 11.02 9.42 -7.12
N ASP A 15 11.10 10.22 -8.19
CA ASP A 15 10.13 11.23 -8.59
C ASP A 15 9.45 10.91 -9.93
N TYR A 16 9.65 9.70 -10.46
CA TYR A 16 9.04 9.18 -11.68
C TYR A 16 9.34 9.96 -12.96
N SER A 17 10.35 10.84 -12.96
CA SER A 17 10.77 11.60 -14.13
C SER A 17 11.65 10.81 -15.11
N CYS A 18 12.31 9.76 -14.63
CA CYS A 18 13.18 8.90 -15.42
C CYS A 18 12.91 7.42 -15.15
N LEU A 19 13.22 6.59 -16.16
CA LEU A 19 13.16 5.15 -16.10
C LEU A 19 14.55 4.56 -16.39
N ALA A 20 15.07 3.79 -15.45
CA ALA A 20 16.27 2.98 -15.65
C ALA A 20 15.88 1.55 -16.07
N VAL A 21 16.58 1.03 -17.08
CA VAL A 21 16.29 -0.25 -17.70
C VAL A 21 17.59 -1.04 -17.86
N GLY A 22 17.62 -2.24 -17.28
CA GLY A 22 18.70 -3.19 -17.50
C GLY A 22 18.32 -4.24 -18.54
N PHE A 23 19.26 -4.53 -19.43
CA PHE A 23 19.19 -5.59 -20.43
C PHE A 23 20.29 -6.62 -20.17
N GLU A 24 20.32 -7.68 -20.98
CA GLU A 24 21.31 -8.77 -20.87
C GLU A 24 22.76 -8.31 -21.09
N ASN A 25 22.99 -7.34 -21.98
CA ASN A 25 24.35 -6.85 -22.31
C ASN A 25 24.48 -5.31 -22.27
N SER A 26 23.44 -4.61 -21.82
CA SER A 26 23.45 -3.14 -21.73
C SER A 26 22.53 -2.65 -20.63
N TYR A 27 22.63 -1.37 -20.30
CA TYR A 27 21.66 -0.67 -19.48
C TYR A 27 21.47 0.75 -20.00
N LYS A 28 20.25 1.26 -19.83
CA LYS A 28 19.81 2.54 -20.38
C LYS A 28 19.01 3.31 -19.35
N VAL A 29 18.97 4.63 -19.52
CA VAL A 29 18.08 5.53 -18.81
C VAL A 29 17.28 6.32 -19.83
N TYR A 30 15.98 6.42 -19.59
CA TYR A 30 15.03 7.19 -20.38
C TYR A 30 14.43 8.30 -19.53
N ASN A 31 14.24 9.47 -20.12
CA ASN A 31 13.30 10.46 -19.59
C ASN A 31 11.88 9.96 -19.84
N CYS A 32 10.96 10.24 -18.92
CA CYS A 32 9.56 9.87 -19.07
C CYS A 32 8.74 10.93 -19.83
N ASP A 33 9.07 12.22 -19.66
CA ASP A 33 8.41 13.32 -20.37
C ASP A 33 9.40 14.47 -20.70
N PRO A 34 9.63 14.80 -22.00
CA PRO A 34 9.27 13.97 -23.15
C PRO A 34 10.00 12.62 -23.09
N PHE A 35 9.34 11.56 -23.55
CA PHE A 35 9.93 10.23 -23.58
C PHE A 35 11.16 10.19 -24.51
N GLY A 36 12.28 9.69 -24.01
CA GLY A 36 13.49 9.55 -24.83
C GLY A 36 14.71 9.04 -24.06
N GLU A 37 15.61 8.34 -24.74
CA GLU A 37 16.86 7.85 -24.16
C GLU A 37 17.78 9.03 -23.79
N CYS A 38 18.23 9.10 -22.53
CA CYS A 38 19.15 10.13 -22.04
C CYS A 38 20.52 9.57 -21.64
N PHE A 39 20.63 8.26 -21.41
CA PHE A 39 21.89 7.58 -21.17
C PHE A 39 21.84 6.13 -21.63
N SER A 40 22.95 5.61 -22.14
CA SER A 40 23.09 4.22 -22.54
C SER A 40 24.53 3.76 -22.38
N LYS A 41 24.70 2.57 -21.82
CA LYS A 41 25.97 1.86 -21.76
C LYS A 41 25.79 0.49 -22.38
N LYS A 42 26.47 0.28 -23.52
CA LYS A 42 26.60 -1.01 -24.19
C LYS A 42 27.86 -1.73 -23.71
N ASP A 43 27.85 -3.06 -23.82
CA ASP A 43 29.00 -3.95 -23.62
C ASP A 43 29.58 -4.00 -22.19
N ASP A 44 28.79 -3.63 -21.18
CA ASP A 44 29.18 -3.62 -19.77
C ASP A 44 28.49 -4.74 -18.96
N GLY A 45 28.19 -5.88 -19.62
CA GLY A 45 27.74 -7.10 -18.94
C GLY A 45 26.29 -7.19 -18.52
N GLY A 46 25.47 -6.24 -18.98
CA GLY A 46 24.07 -6.15 -18.59
C GLY A 46 23.88 -5.69 -17.14
N ALA A 47 22.63 -5.44 -16.78
CA ALA A 47 22.26 -5.02 -15.43
C ALA A 47 21.08 -5.84 -14.91
N GLY A 48 21.37 -6.65 -13.89
CA GLY A 48 20.34 -7.36 -13.12
C GLY A 48 19.60 -6.42 -12.17
N LEU A 49 20.26 -5.34 -11.73
CA LEU A 49 19.63 -4.23 -11.01
C LEU A 49 20.21 -2.92 -11.53
N VAL A 50 19.36 -1.92 -11.73
CA VAL A 50 19.75 -0.55 -12.05
C VAL A 50 18.83 0.40 -11.29
N GLU A 51 19.40 1.24 -10.44
CA GLU A 51 18.65 2.16 -9.57
C GLU A 51 19.29 3.55 -9.66
N MET A 52 18.45 4.57 -9.86
CA MET A 52 18.89 5.96 -9.97
C MET A 52 18.81 6.65 -8.62
N LEU A 53 19.60 7.71 -8.45
CA LEU A 53 19.36 8.71 -7.41
C LEU A 53 18.69 9.93 -8.05
N PHE A 54 17.36 10.02 -7.97
CA PHE A 54 16.52 11.02 -8.62
C PHE A 54 16.93 11.21 -10.10
N SER A 55 17.02 12.45 -10.56
CA SER A 55 17.55 12.82 -11.88
C SER A 55 19.00 13.28 -11.80
N THR A 56 19.78 12.73 -10.85
CA THR A 56 21.22 12.99 -10.78
C THR A 56 22.00 12.11 -11.75
N SER A 57 23.30 12.38 -11.91
CA SER A 57 24.19 11.52 -12.68
C SER A 57 24.59 10.22 -11.95
N LEU A 58 24.14 10.00 -10.71
CA LEU A 58 24.53 8.85 -9.91
C LEU A 58 23.58 7.67 -10.16
N ILE A 59 24.15 6.53 -10.55
CA ILE A 59 23.41 5.28 -10.77
C ILE A 59 24.11 4.13 -10.05
N ALA A 60 23.30 3.28 -9.41
CA ALA A 60 23.69 2.05 -8.76
C ALA A 60 23.40 0.86 -9.67
N ILE A 61 24.38 -0.01 -9.90
CA ILE A 61 24.29 -1.12 -10.85
C ILE A 61 24.80 -2.42 -10.23
N VAL A 62 24.03 -3.49 -10.39
CA VAL A 62 24.45 -4.86 -10.07
C VAL A 62 24.39 -5.69 -11.35
N GLY A 63 25.47 -6.42 -11.64
CA GLY A 63 25.55 -7.28 -12.82
C GLY A 63 24.67 -8.52 -12.70
N LEU A 64 24.41 -9.18 -13.83
CA LEU A 64 23.56 -10.38 -13.90
C LEU A 64 24.20 -11.62 -13.25
N GLY A 65 25.52 -11.65 -13.12
CA GLY A 65 26.27 -12.80 -12.58
C GLY A 65 26.78 -13.79 -13.63
N ASP A 66 26.39 -13.65 -14.90
CA ASP A 66 26.75 -14.58 -15.98
C ASP A 66 28.26 -14.61 -16.28
N LYS A 67 28.97 -13.52 -15.97
CA LYS A 67 30.43 -13.40 -16.12
C LYS A 67 31.05 -12.94 -14.80
N PRO A 68 32.26 -13.41 -14.42
CA PRO A 68 32.94 -12.99 -13.19
C PRO A 68 33.15 -11.46 -13.08
N ALA A 69 33.36 -10.78 -14.21
CA ALA A 69 33.50 -9.32 -14.28
C ALA A 69 32.20 -8.56 -13.90
N TYR A 70 31.05 -9.24 -13.98
CA TYR A 70 29.71 -8.70 -13.77
C TYR A 70 28.95 -9.50 -12.71
N SER A 71 29.63 -9.78 -11.60
CA SER A 71 29.08 -10.54 -10.48
C SER A 71 27.86 -9.86 -9.87
N SER A 72 26.83 -10.65 -9.55
CA SER A 72 25.66 -10.23 -8.76
C SER A 72 25.99 -9.81 -7.32
N ARG A 73 27.22 -10.05 -6.84
CA ARG A 73 27.71 -9.67 -5.51
C ARG A 73 28.43 -8.32 -5.51
N LYS A 74 28.59 -7.69 -6.67
CA LYS A 74 29.29 -6.42 -6.82
C LYS A 74 28.29 -5.33 -7.19
N LEU A 75 28.20 -4.33 -6.33
CA LEU A 75 27.49 -3.09 -6.61
C LEU A 75 28.47 -2.06 -7.15
N LYS A 76 28.24 -1.58 -8.37
CA LYS A 76 29.00 -0.47 -8.96
C LYS A 76 28.19 0.80 -8.84
N ILE A 77 28.81 1.86 -8.30
CA ILE A 77 28.24 3.20 -8.33
C ILE A 77 28.93 3.97 -9.44
N ILE A 78 28.16 4.45 -10.41
CA ILE A 78 28.69 5.16 -11.58
C ILE A 78 28.21 6.60 -11.61
N ASN A 79 29.03 7.46 -12.21
CA ASN A 79 28.62 8.79 -12.62
C ASN A 79 28.40 8.79 -14.15
N THR A 80 27.16 8.94 -14.60
CA THR A 80 26.80 8.90 -16.02
C THR A 80 27.35 10.08 -16.81
N LYS A 81 27.40 11.28 -16.20
CA LYS A 81 27.93 12.49 -16.86
C LYS A 81 29.44 12.40 -17.09
N ARG A 82 30.18 11.89 -16.11
CA ARG A 82 31.64 11.68 -16.18
C ARG A 82 32.03 10.34 -16.83
N LYS A 83 31.06 9.45 -17.07
CA LYS A 83 31.26 8.08 -17.55
C LYS A 83 32.32 7.30 -16.74
N SER A 84 32.35 7.54 -15.43
CA SER A 84 33.36 7.00 -14.51
C SER A 84 32.71 6.21 -13.39
N VAL A 85 33.36 5.13 -12.94
CA VAL A 85 32.99 4.44 -11.70
C VAL A 85 33.43 5.28 -10.51
N ILE A 86 32.52 5.55 -9.57
CA ILE A 86 32.80 6.25 -8.30
C ILE A 86 33.41 5.26 -7.32
N CYS A 87 32.74 4.12 -7.11
CA CYS A 87 33.23 3.05 -6.27
C CYS A 87 32.58 1.71 -6.67
N GLU A 88 33.21 0.63 -6.24
CA GLU A 88 32.66 -0.72 -6.29
C GLU A 88 32.61 -1.29 -4.87
N LEU A 89 31.45 -1.83 -4.48
CA LEU A 89 31.24 -2.48 -3.21
C LEU A 89 31.02 -3.97 -3.46
N THR A 90 31.75 -4.82 -2.72
CA THR A 90 31.64 -6.28 -2.82
C THR A 90 30.95 -6.83 -1.58
N PHE A 91 29.97 -7.69 -1.79
CA PHE A 91 29.14 -8.28 -0.75
C PHE A 91 29.38 -9.79 -0.62
N PRO A 92 29.09 -10.38 0.56
CA PRO A 92 29.31 -11.82 0.80
C PRO A 92 28.40 -12.70 -0.09
N THR A 93 27.15 -12.29 -0.27
CA THR A 93 26.15 -12.97 -1.10
C THR A 93 25.61 -12.03 -2.19
N SER A 94 24.74 -12.54 -3.05
CA SER A 94 24.14 -11.76 -4.15
C SER A 94 23.36 -10.58 -3.61
N VAL A 95 23.60 -9.41 -4.21
CA VAL A 95 22.78 -8.22 -3.95
C VAL A 95 21.43 -8.44 -4.63
N LEU A 96 20.37 -8.49 -3.83
CA LEU A 96 19.02 -8.76 -4.33
C LEU A 96 18.23 -7.47 -4.57
N TYR A 97 18.52 -6.42 -3.81
CA TYR A 97 17.87 -5.14 -3.98
C TYR A 97 18.74 -3.97 -3.52
N VAL A 98 18.52 -2.79 -4.10
CA VAL A 98 19.21 -1.56 -3.73
C VAL A 98 18.19 -0.42 -3.72
N LYS A 99 18.22 0.42 -2.68
CA LYS A 99 17.45 1.67 -2.64
C LYS A 99 18.33 2.84 -2.25
N LEU A 100 18.02 4.00 -2.82
CA LEU A 100 18.75 5.23 -2.56
C LEU A 100 17.78 6.37 -2.26
N ASN A 101 18.19 7.26 -1.36
CA ASN A 101 17.67 8.61 -1.27
C ASN A 101 18.86 9.58 -1.13
N ARG A 102 18.63 10.87 -0.84
CA ARG A 102 19.72 11.86 -0.77
C ARG A 102 20.70 11.65 0.39
N LYS A 103 20.34 10.82 1.37
CA LYS A 103 21.10 10.58 2.60
C LYS A 103 21.63 9.16 2.70
N ARG A 104 20.92 8.17 2.15
CA ARG A 104 21.15 6.74 2.40
C ARG A 104 21.16 5.94 1.12
N LEU A 105 22.12 5.04 1.04
CA LEU A 105 22.19 3.94 0.09
C LEU A 105 22.01 2.68 0.92
N VAL A 106 20.96 1.92 0.62
CA VAL A 106 20.59 0.71 1.35
C VAL A 106 20.70 -0.47 0.40
N VAL A 107 21.50 -1.45 0.79
CA VAL A 107 21.74 -2.67 0.01
C VAL A 107 21.15 -3.85 0.76
N PHE A 108 20.33 -4.63 0.08
CA PHE A 108 19.64 -5.78 0.64
C PHE A 108 20.23 -7.07 0.07
N LEU A 109 20.73 -7.90 0.97
CA LEU A 109 21.04 -9.31 0.76
C LEU A 109 19.90 -10.14 1.38
N MET A 110 19.93 -11.45 1.16
CA MET A 110 18.90 -12.36 1.69
C MET A 110 18.74 -12.26 3.21
N ASP A 111 19.85 -12.16 3.93
CA ASP A 111 19.97 -12.24 5.38
C ASP A 111 20.52 -10.97 6.05
N GLN A 112 20.91 -9.97 5.26
CA GLN A 112 21.55 -8.75 5.75
C GLN A 112 21.10 -7.50 4.98
N ILE A 113 20.97 -6.39 5.69
CA ILE A 113 20.73 -5.07 5.13
C ILE A 113 21.91 -4.17 5.49
N PHE A 114 22.55 -3.56 4.49
CA PHE A 114 23.64 -2.61 4.70
C PHE A 114 23.17 -1.19 4.43
N ILE A 115 23.41 -0.29 5.38
CA ILE A 115 23.03 1.12 5.29
C ILE A 115 24.31 1.96 5.17
N TYR A 116 24.45 2.67 4.07
CA TYR A 116 25.58 3.54 3.75
C TYR A 116 25.17 5.01 3.72
N ASP A 117 26.11 5.89 4.01
CA ASP A 117 25.98 7.32 3.70
C ASP A 117 26.26 7.56 2.21
N VAL A 118 25.30 8.16 1.48
CA VAL A 118 25.43 8.42 0.03
C VAL A 118 26.53 9.43 -0.30
N SER A 119 26.82 10.36 0.59
CA SER A 119 27.79 11.44 0.33
C SER A 119 29.23 10.93 0.27
N CYS A 120 29.56 9.91 1.08
CA CYS A 120 30.91 9.39 1.23
C CYS A 120 31.03 7.87 1.02
N MET A 121 29.93 7.17 0.74
CA MET A 121 29.87 5.71 0.56
C MET A 121 30.40 4.91 1.75
N LYS A 122 30.34 5.50 2.95
CA LYS A 122 30.76 4.85 4.20
C LYS A 122 29.63 3.99 4.75
N LEU A 123 29.95 2.75 5.16
CA LEU A 123 29.01 1.89 5.88
C LEU A 123 28.71 2.50 7.25
N LEU A 124 27.42 2.73 7.52
CA LEU A 124 26.94 3.26 8.80
C LEU A 124 26.45 2.15 9.71
N HIS A 125 25.68 1.21 9.16
CA HIS A 125 25.07 0.14 9.94
C HIS A 125 24.80 -1.11 9.08
N SER A 126 24.76 -2.27 9.74
CA SER A 126 24.33 -3.53 9.15
C SER A 126 23.28 -4.16 10.05
N ILE A 127 22.17 -4.57 9.45
CA ILE A 127 21.05 -5.21 10.14
C ILE A 127 21.01 -6.66 9.68
N GLU A 128 21.04 -7.60 10.61
CA GLU A 128 20.75 -9.00 10.33
C GLU A 128 19.23 -9.19 10.25
N ALA A 129 18.73 -9.49 9.05
CA ALA A 129 17.31 -9.66 8.80
C ALA A 129 17.10 -10.63 7.64
N ASN A 130 16.30 -11.68 7.85
CA ASN A 130 15.87 -12.53 6.74
C ASN A 130 14.78 -11.79 5.96
N THR A 131 15.21 -11.04 4.94
CA THR A 131 14.36 -10.14 4.16
C THR A 131 13.78 -10.81 2.92
N GLY A 132 14.21 -12.03 2.63
CA GLY A 132 13.78 -12.80 1.47
C GLY A 132 12.50 -13.58 1.71
N SER A 133 11.63 -13.57 0.70
CA SER A 133 10.60 -14.59 0.52
C SER A 133 10.82 -15.28 -0.81
N THR A 134 10.89 -16.61 -0.82
CA THR A 134 10.94 -17.37 -2.07
C THR A 134 9.56 -17.32 -2.73
N GLN A 135 9.50 -16.77 -3.94
CA GLN A 135 8.28 -16.78 -4.73
C GLN A 135 7.93 -18.21 -5.19
N ALA A 136 6.68 -18.41 -5.65
CA ALA A 136 6.22 -19.69 -6.20
C ALA A 136 7.02 -20.16 -7.44
N ASN A 137 7.75 -19.26 -8.10
CA ASN A 137 8.65 -19.55 -9.22
C ASN A 137 10.10 -19.88 -8.78
N GLY A 138 10.38 -19.89 -7.47
CA GLY A 138 11.72 -20.17 -6.93
C GLY A 138 12.69 -18.99 -6.92
N ALA A 139 12.29 -17.79 -7.36
CA ALA A 139 13.14 -16.60 -7.31
C ALA A 139 13.09 -15.96 -5.92
N ASP A 140 14.27 -15.66 -5.37
CA ASP A 140 14.40 -14.88 -4.13
C ASP A 140 14.09 -13.40 -4.42
N HIS A 141 13.20 -12.83 -3.61
CA HIS A 141 12.84 -11.42 -3.71
C HIS A 141 12.81 -10.79 -2.31
N ILE A 142 13.31 -9.56 -2.21
CA ILE A 142 13.32 -8.77 -0.97
C ILE A 142 12.00 -8.02 -0.78
N ILE A 143 11.41 -8.14 0.41
CA ILE A 143 10.23 -7.34 0.77
C ILE A 143 10.71 -6.21 1.67
N ALA A 144 11.16 -5.13 1.03
CA ALA A 144 11.58 -3.91 1.71
C ALA A 144 11.41 -2.68 0.80
N ASP A 145 11.31 -1.50 1.41
CA ASP A 145 11.34 -0.23 0.69
C ASP A 145 11.93 0.89 1.59
N LEU A 146 12.45 1.93 0.95
CA LEU A 146 13.05 3.10 1.60
C LEU A 146 12.33 4.37 1.14
N SER A 147 11.96 5.24 2.09
CA SER A 147 11.37 6.52 1.74
C SER A 147 12.34 7.40 0.95
N SER A 148 11.83 8.01 -0.11
CA SER A 148 12.61 8.88 -1.00
C SER A 148 13.03 10.20 -0.35
N ASN A 149 12.34 10.65 0.71
CA ASN A 149 12.70 11.87 1.43
C ASN A 149 13.92 11.69 2.35
N ASP A 150 14.45 12.82 2.82
CA ASP A 150 15.62 12.84 3.70
C ASP A 150 15.36 12.17 5.08
N GLY A 151 14.09 12.02 5.47
CA GLY A 151 13.69 11.30 6.69
C GLY A 151 14.09 9.82 6.70
N SER A 152 14.33 9.21 5.54
CA SER A 152 14.94 7.88 5.40
C SER A 152 14.26 6.78 6.23
N ILE A 153 12.93 6.71 6.18
CA ILE A 153 12.17 5.62 6.79
C ILE A 153 12.38 4.36 5.94
N LEU A 154 12.92 3.33 6.56
CA LEU A 154 13.17 2.02 5.98
C LEU A 154 12.11 1.06 6.51
N ALA A 155 11.46 0.30 5.63
CA ALA A 155 10.53 -0.75 6.00
C ALA A 155 10.97 -2.09 5.41
N PHE A 156 11.00 -3.14 6.22
CA PHE A 156 11.40 -4.48 5.77
C PHE A 156 10.67 -5.58 6.55
N LEU A 157 10.59 -6.76 5.98
CA LEU A 157 9.97 -7.93 6.61
C LEU A 157 10.70 -8.32 7.91
N GLN A 158 9.95 -8.61 8.98
CA GLN A 158 10.54 -9.22 10.18
C GLN A 158 10.74 -10.73 9.98
N SER A 159 11.95 -11.21 10.26
CA SER A 159 12.24 -12.65 10.29
C SER A 159 11.84 -13.25 11.64
N ASN A 160 10.95 -14.24 11.64
CA ASN A 160 10.50 -14.93 12.87
C ASN A 160 11.55 -15.88 13.49
N SER A 161 12.77 -15.97 12.94
CA SER A 161 13.77 -16.96 13.35
C SER A 161 14.69 -16.54 14.50
N HIS A 162 14.63 -15.30 14.99
CA HIS A 162 15.34 -14.89 16.21
C HIS A 162 14.61 -13.69 16.83
N LEU A 163 13.89 -13.92 17.94
CA LEU A 163 13.49 -12.84 18.85
C LEU A 163 14.61 -12.68 19.88
N PRO A 164 15.37 -11.57 19.90
CA PRO A 164 15.92 -11.11 21.17
C PRO A 164 14.72 -10.57 21.96
N SER A 165 14.42 -11.23 23.09
CA SER A 165 13.43 -10.77 24.07
C SER A 165 13.88 -9.45 24.70
N GLY A 166 13.78 -8.36 23.95
CA GLY A 166 13.83 -6.99 24.44
C GLY A 166 12.40 -6.48 24.56
N ASN A 167 12.01 -6.05 25.75
CA ASN A 167 10.69 -5.48 26.05
C ASN A 167 10.37 -4.30 25.11
N ILE A 168 9.70 -4.57 24.00
CA ILE A 168 9.00 -3.55 23.21
C ILE A 168 7.52 -3.69 23.56
N ARG A 169 6.97 -2.67 24.21
CA ARG A 169 5.57 -2.61 24.63
C ARG A 169 4.65 -2.75 23.42
N SER A 170 4.05 -3.92 23.27
CA SER A 170 2.82 -4.09 22.52
C SER A 170 1.70 -3.40 23.30
N THR A 171 1.14 -2.32 22.76
CA THR A 171 -0.03 -1.68 23.39
C THR A 171 -1.29 -2.46 23.02
N SER A 172 -1.62 -3.47 23.81
CA SER A 172 -2.97 -4.02 23.88
C SER A 172 -3.58 -3.65 25.23
N SER A 173 -4.74 -3.01 25.19
CA SER A 173 -5.47 -2.53 26.36
C SER A 173 -6.37 -3.62 26.95
N SER A 174 -6.04 -4.12 28.13
CA SER A 174 -7.00 -4.64 29.11
C SER A 174 -6.38 -4.69 30.51
N GLY A 175 -7.04 -4.06 31.48
CA GLY A 175 -6.55 -3.98 32.86
C GLY A 175 -6.94 -5.16 33.73
N LYS A 176 -6.11 -5.48 34.73
CA LYS A 176 -6.45 -5.72 36.15
C LYS A 176 -5.20 -5.96 37.02
N SER A 177 -5.37 -5.67 38.31
CA SER A 177 -4.45 -5.35 39.42
C SER A 177 -3.49 -6.44 39.97
N PRO A 178 -2.57 -6.09 40.92
CA PRO A 178 -1.31 -6.78 41.18
C PRO A 178 -1.27 -7.60 42.50
N THR A 179 -0.30 -8.53 42.62
CA THR A 179 0.16 -9.07 43.92
C THR A 179 1.67 -9.39 43.93
N ASN A 180 2.26 -9.29 45.12
CA ASN A 180 3.68 -9.21 45.50
C ASN A 180 4.53 -10.49 45.39
N GLY A 181 5.86 -10.34 45.33
CA GLY A 181 6.75 -11.06 46.25
C GLY A 181 8.03 -11.73 45.73
N THR A 182 9.18 -11.15 46.10
CA THR A 182 10.47 -11.78 46.53
C THR A 182 11.53 -12.29 45.54
N SER A 183 12.76 -12.27 46.04
CA SER A 183 14.09 -12.16 45.40
C SER A 183 14.99 -13.34 45.80
N LEU A 184 15.99 -13.73 44.96
CA LEU A 184 17.43 -13.95 45.29
C LEU A 184 18.16 -15.01 44.42
N ASN A 185 19.28 -14.55 43.82
CA ASN A 185 20.66 -15.10 43.73
C ASN A 185 21.07 -16.48 43.10
N LYS A 186 22.05 -16.33 42.17
CA LYS A 186 23.42 -16.93 42.07
C LYS A 186 23.73 -18.31 41.44
N ASP A 187 24.74 -18.22 40.56
CA ASP A 187 25.91 -19.10 40.32
C ASP A 187 25.77 -20.48 39.59
N THR A 188 26.38 -20.52 38.40
CA THR A 188 27.21 -21.55 37.74
C THR A 188 27.12 -23.03 38.18
N VAL A 189 26.86 -23.95 37.23
CA VAL A 189 27.64 -25.18 36.89
C VAL A 189 26.88 -25.94 35.78
N GLY A 190 27.59 -26.48 34.78
CA GLY A 190 27.01 -27.21 33.65
C GLY A 190 26.51 -28.63 33.97
N ILE A 191 26.00 -29.32 32.95
CA ILE A 191 26.11 -30.78 32.65
C ILE A 191 24.90 -31.27 31.82
N SER A 192 25.26 -31.93 30.71
CA SER A 192 24.61 -33.04 29.98
C SER A 192 23.26 -32.90 29.26
N ILE A 193 23.39 -33.24 27.97
CA ILE A 193 22.38 -33.64 27.00
C ILE A 193 21.73 -34.97 27.41
N THR A 194 20.41 -35.02 27.41
CA THR A 194 19.64 -36.25 27.11
C THR A 194 18.51 -35.90 26.15
N GLN A 195 18.73 -36.19 24.87
CA GLN A 195 17.66 -36.31 23.88
C GLN A 195 16.95 -37.65 24.11
N SER A 196 15.72 -37.61 24.59
CA SER A 196 14.76 -38.70 24.39
C SER A 196 13.75 -38.22 23.35
N GLY A 197 13.94 -38.68 22.11
CA GLY A 197 13.03 -38.43 21.02
C GLY A 197 11.73 -39.20 21.19
N SER A 198 10.62 -38.51 20.93
CA SER A 198 9.40 -39.10 20.41
C SER A 198 8.60 -38.02 19.67
N SER A 199 8.57 -38.21 18.35
CA SER A 199 7.49 -37.89 17.39
C SER A 199 6.82 -36.51 17.39
N GLU A 200 7.05 -35.81 16.28
CA GLU A 200 6.09 -35.01 15.50
C GLU A 200 5.26 -33.96 16.25
N ASP A 201 5.83 -32.77 16.41
CA ASP A 201 5.11 -31.52 16.16
C ASP A 201 6.14 -30.46 15.76
N SER A 202 6.37 -30.32 14.45
CA SER A 202 7.09 -29.16 13.94
C SER A 202 6.19 -27.96 14.20
N PRO A 203 6.60 -26.90 14.92
CA PRO A 203 5.77 -25.72 15.03
C PRO A 203 5.69 -25.13 13.62
N LEU A 204 4.53 -25.30 12.98
CA LEU A 204 4.18 -24.59 11.76
C LEU A 204 4.22 -23.11 12.10
N VAL A 205 5.38 -22.48 11.90
CA VAL A 205 5.55 -21.03 12.00
C VAL A 205 4.63 -20.44 10.95
N HIS A 206 3.44 -20.02 11.37
CA HIS A 206 2.60 -19.18 10.54
C HIS A 206 3.38 -17.89 10.32
N SER A 207 4.07 -17.80 9.17
CA SER A 207 4.77 -16.59 8.76
C SER A 207 3.72 -15.50 8.56
N SER A 208 3.55 -14.66 9.58
CA SER A 208 2.70 -13.49 9.53
C SER A 208 3.40 -12.41 8.70
N GLY A 209 2.61 -11.61 7.99
CA GLY A 209 3.09 -10.48 7.24
C GLY A 209 3.39 -9.30 8.16
N THR A 210 4.48 -9.39 8.90
CA THR A 210 4.93 -8.39 9.88
C THR A 210 6.07 -7.55 9.32
N VAL A 211 5.97 -6.23 9.47
CA VAL A 211 6.95 -5.25 8.96
C VAL A 211 7.65 -4.56 10.12
N VAL A 212 8.97 -4.44 10.03
CA VAL A 212 9.77 -3.55 10.86
C VAL A 212 9.90 -2.20 10.16
N LEU A 213 9.57 -1.12 10.86
CA LEU A 213 9.93 0.25 10.49
C LEU A 213 11.19 0.66 11.23
N PHE A 214 12.14 1.24 10.49
CA PHE A 214 13.45 1.63 10.97
C PHE A 214 13.80 3.04 10.46
N ASP A 215 14.29 3.88 11.35
CA ASP A 215 14.85 5.17 11.00
C ASP A 215 16.28 4.96 10.49
N ALA A 216 16.46 4.96 9.17
CA ALA A 216 17.78 4.82 8.59
C ALA A 216 18.61 6.10 8.68
N LEU A 217 18.02 7.25 9.02
CA LEU A 217 18.77 8.48 9.26
C LEU A 217 19.49 8.41 10.62
N ASN A 218 18.76 8.09 11.68
CA ASN A 218 19.28 8.03 13.05
C ASN A 218 19.73 6.62 13.48
N ILE A 219 19.54 5.60 12.62
CA ILE A 219 19.91 4.20 12.85
C ILE A 219 19.20 3.64 14.10
N GLN A 220 17.86 3.71 14.10
CA GLN A 220 17.04 3.26 15.24
C GLN A 220 15.76 2.54 14.78
N PRO A 221 15.35 1.45 15.46
CA PRO A 221 14.06 0.84 15.21
C PRO A 221 12.93 1.78 15.64
N LEU A 222 11.87 1.88 14.83
CA LEU A 222 10.71 2.76 15.08
C LEU A 222 9.49 1.98 15.55
N ASN A 223 9.08 0.97 14.78
CA ASN A 223 7.84 0.25 15.04
C ASN A 223 7.85 -1.15 14.40
N VAL A 224 6.98 -2.02 14.87
CA VAL A 224 6.72 -3.34 14.28
C VAL A 224 5.21 -3.47 14.07
N ILE A 225 4.82 -3.71 12.82
CA ILE A 225 3.41 -3.69 12.41
C ILE A 225 3.03 -5.04 11.83
N GLU A 226 2.07 -5.73 12.46
CA GLU A 226 1.44 -6.92 11.89
C GLU A 226 0.45 -6.49 10.80
N CYS A 227 0.93 -6.40 9.56
CA CYS A 227 0.14 -5.88 8.45
C CYS A 227 -0.87 -6.92 7.94
N HIS A 228 -0.49 -8.20 7.89
CA HIS A 228 -1.32 -9.28 7.36
C HIS A 228 -1.11 -10.59 8.13
N LYS A 229 -2.15 -11.43 8.22
CA LYS A 229 -2.05 -12.78 8.81
C LYS A 229 -1.29 -13.78 7.95
N SER A 230 -1.05 -13.44 6.68
CA SER A 230 -0.29 -14.26 5.73
C SER A 230 0.98 -13.52 5.31
N PRO A 231 2.00 -14.23 4.79
CA PRO A 231 3.26 -13.62 4.39
C PRO A 231 3.04 -12.43 3.45
N LEU A 232 3.88 -11.41 3.59
CA LEU A 232 3.88 -10.29 2.66
C LEU A 232 4.37 -10.74 1.29
N GLN A 233 3.95 -9.99 0.27
CA GLN A 233 4.44 -10.11 -1.10
C GLN A 233 5.00 -8.79 -1.61
N ARG A 234 4.40 -7.66 -1.20
CA ARG A 234 4.83 -6.32 -1.58
C ARG A 234 4.66 -5.34 -0.43
N ILE A 235 5.58 -4.38 -0.41
CA ILE A 235 5.58 -3.20 0.46
C ILE A 235 6.03 -2.01 -0.36
N THR A 236 5.49 -0.82 -0.07
CA THR A 236 6.02 0.43 -0.59
C THR A 236 5.75 1.56 0.40
N ILE A 237 6.63 2.55 0.44
CA ILE A 237 6.49 3.76 1.27
C ILE A 237 6.19 4.96 0.36
N SER A 238 5.35 5.89 0.82
CA SER A 238 5.11 7.15 0.12
C SER A 238 6.38 7.99 0.05
N LYS A 239 6.48 8.87 -0.95
CA LYS A 239 7.63 9.76 -1.15
C LYS A 239 7.98 10.58 0.10
N ASP A 240 6.97 11.04 0.83
CA ASP A 240 7.10 11.82 2.07
C ASP A 240 7.36 10.96 3.32
N GLY A 241 7.45 9.64 3.18
CA GLY A 241 7.72 8.71 4.27
C GLY A 241 6.58 8.53 5.26
N LYS A 242 5.40 9.12 5.06
CA LYS A 242 4.30 9.12 6.04
C LYS A 242 3.36 7.92 5.93
N LEU A 243 3.25 7.32 4.74
CA LEU A 243 2.36 6.20 4.47
C LEU A 243 3.16 4.99 4.00
N MET A 244 2.67 3.81 4.36
CA MET A 244 3.20 2.53 3.92
C MET A 244 2.05 1.66 3.41
N ALA A 245 2.13 1.20 2.16
CA ALA A 245 1.19 0.26 1.59
C ALA A 245 1.77 -1.16 1.58
N THR A 246 0.92 -2.15 1.85
CA THR A 246 1.32 -3.56 1.93
C THR A 246 0.29 -4.48 1.27
N ALA A 247 0.79 -5.53 0.63
CA ALA A 247 -0.03 -6.64 0.13
C ALA A 247 0.61 -7.97 0.50
N SER A 248 -0.23 -8.94 0.88
CA SER A 248 0.20 -10.30 1.17
C SER A 248 0.23 -11.18 -0.08
N ILE A 249 0.77 -12.40 0.06
CA ILE A 249 0.76 -13.43 -1.00
C ILE A 249 -0.66 -13.80 -1.48
N LYS A 250 -1.69 -13.52 -0.68
CA LYS A 250 -3.09 -13.68 -1.11
C LYS A 250 -3.50 -12.60 -2.12
N GLY A 251 -2.89 -11.42 -2.05
CA GLY A 251 -3.10 -10.29 -2.95
C GLY A 251 -4.55 -9.81 -3.11
N THR A 252 -5.48 -10.24 -2.25
CA THR A 252 -6.91 -9.86 -2.33
C THR A 252 -7.19 -8.51 -1.68
N ILE A 253 -6.40 -8.17 -0.67
CA ILE A 253 -6.54 -6.97 0.15
C ILE A 253 -5.22 -6.23 0.17
N ILE A 254 -5.29 -4.91 0.00
CA ILE A 254 -4.18 -3.97 0.14
C ILE A 254 -4.46 -3.13 1.38
N ARG A 255 -3.48 -2.94 2.25
CA ARG A 255 -3.60 -2.11 3.45
C ARG A 255 -2.60 -0.97 3.41
N VAL A 256 -3.02 0.19 3.91
CA VAL A 256 -2.19 1.37 4.05
C VAL A 256 -2.12 1.76 5.51
N PHE A 257 -0.91 2.03 6.00
CA PHE A 257 -0.61 2.37 7.38
C PHE A 257 0.11 3.72 7.44
N LYS A 258 -0.08 4.47 8.53
CA LYS A 258 0.80 5.57 8.88
C LYS A 258 2.11 5.02 9.42
N THR A 259 3.23 5.53 8.94
CA THR A 259 4.56 5.10 9.40
C THR A 259 4.88 5.62 10.80
N SER A 260 4.30 6.76 11.20
CA SER A 260 4.58 7.41 12.48
C SER A 260 4.08 6.64 13.71
N ASP A 261 2.88 6.05 13.63
CA ASP A 261 2.25 5.34 14.74
C ASP A 261 1.82 3.91 14.39
N GLY A 262 2.06 3.48 13.15
CA GLY A 262 1.71 2.14 12.67
C GLY A 262 0.22 1.89 12.49
N LYS A 263 -0.64 2.91 12.59
CA LYS A 263 -2.09 2.71 12.45
C LYS A 263 -2.49 2.49 11.01
N LYS A 264 -3.35 1.49 10.79
CA LYS A 264 -4.01 1.25 9.51
C LYS A 264 -4.98 2.40 9.21
N VAL A 265 -4.77 3.07 8.08
CA VAL A 265 -5.63 4.17 7.60
C VAL A 265 -6.55 3.74 6.47
N HIS A 266 -6.13 2.79 5.63
CA HIS A 266 -6.97 2.28 4.55
C HIS A 266 -6.87 0.77 4.42
N GLU A 267 -7.96 0.18 3.92
CA GLU A 267 -8.04 -1.20 3.49
C GLU A 267 -8.86 -1.26 2.19
N PHE A 268 -8.24 -1.77 1.13
CA PHE A 268 -8.84 -1.83 -0.20
C PHE A 268 -9.00 -3.27 -0.67
N ARG A 269 -10.13 -3.57 -1.30
CA ARG A 269 -10.35 -4.85 -1.97
C ARG A 269 -9.84 -4.73 -3.40
N ARG A 270 -8.76 -5.45 -3.74
CA ARG A 270 -8.27 -5.53 -5.12
C ARG A 270 -9.17 -6.41 -5.97
N GLY A 271 -9.51 -7.60 -5.48
CA GLY A 271 -10.37 -8.54 -6.20
C GLY A 271 -10.90 -9.69 -5.34
N SER A 272 -11.81 -10.48 -5.91
CA SER A 272 -12.38 -11.65 -5.24
C SER A 272 -11.38 -12.80 -5.09
N TYR A 273 -10.61 -13.03 -6.16
CA TYR A 273 -9.66 -14.14 -6.27
C TYR A 273 -8.24 -13.70 -5.93
N SER A 274 -7.41 -14.65 -5.50
CA SER A 274 -5.99 -14.41 -5.25
C SER A 274 -5.27 -13.95 -6.51
N ALA A 275 -4.29 -13.06 -6.37
CA ALA A 275 -3.41 -12.65 -7.48
C ALA A 275 -2.05 -12.26 -6.92
N THR A 276 -1.00 -12.49 -7.72
CA THR A 276 0.36 -12.07 -7.40
C THR A 276 0.47 -10.59 -7.69
N ILE A 277 0.75 -9.78 -6.67
CA ILE A 277 0.96 -8.34 -6.82
C ILE A 277 2.37 -8.09 -7.32
N SER A 278 2.49 -7.48 -8.50
CA SER A 278 3.78 -7.16 -9.12
C SER A 278 4.34 -5.83 -8.62
N CYS A 279 3.49 -4.80 -8.48
CA CYS A 279 3.91 -3.46 -8.05
C CYS A 279 2.81 -2.80 -7.21
N LEU A 280 3.23 -2.09 -6.16
CA LEU A 280 2.44 -1.07 -5.45
C LEU A 280 3.18 0.26 -5.62
N SER A 281 2.46 1.34 -5.90
CA SER A 281 3.09 2.63 -6.19
C SER A 281 2.18 3.79 -5.79
N PHE A 282 2.66 4.68 -4.93
CA PHE A 282 1.96 5.92 -4.61
C PHE A 282 2.19 6.94 -5.74
N ASN A 283 1.26 7.87 -5.94
CA ASN A 283 1.61 9.10 -6.66
C ASN A 283 2.52 10.00 -5.79
N LEU A 284 3.11 11.03 -6.40
CA LEU A 284 4.06 11.92 -5.72
C LEU A 284 3.47 12.61 -4.48
N ASP A 285 2.17 12.92 -4.50
CA ASP A 285 1.44 13.56 -3.40
C ASP A 285 0.95 12.58 -2.31
N GLY A 286 1.05 11.27 -2.54
CA GLY A 286 0.54 10.25 -1.62
C GLY A 286 -0.99 10.20 -1.51
N THR A 287 -1.72 10.68 -2.52
CA THR A 287 -3.19 10.74 -2.57
C THR A 287 -3.82 9.59 -3.36
N ILE A 288 -3.04 8.91 -4.21
CA ILE A 288 -3.45 7.78 -5.04
C ILE A 288 -2.45 6.63 -4.86
N LEU A 289 -2.97 5.40 -4.80
CA LEU A 289 -2.18 4.18 -4.80
C LEU A 289 -2.54 3.31 -6.02
N ALA A 290 -1.56 2.98 -6.85
CA ALA A 290 -1.68 1.96 -7.89
C ALA A 290 -1.30 0.58 -7.36
N CYS A 291 -1.96 -0.44 -7.91
CA CYS A 291 -1.64 -1.84 -7.69
C CYS A 291 -1.67 -2.60 -9.03
N SER A 292 -0.52 -3.07 -9.50
CA SER A 292 -0.43 -4.00 -10.62
C SER A 292 -0.36 -5.45 -10.14
N SER A 293 -0.92 -6.36 -10.93
CA SER A 293 -0.91 -7.80 -10.62
C SER A 293 -0.75 -8.65 -11.87
N ASN A 294 -0.49 -9.94 -11.68
CA ASN A 294 -0.40 -10.92 -12.77
C ASN A 294 -1.72 -11.14 -13.55
N THR A 295 -2.83 -10.57 -13.10
CA THR A 295 -4.12 -10.62 -13.82
C THR A 295 -4.21 -9.63 -14.99
N GLY A 296 -3.14 -8.86 -15.25
CA GLY A 296 -3.11 -7.84 -16.30
C GLY A 296 -3.98 -6.61 -16.01
N THR A 297 -4.67 -6.56 -14.87
CA THR A 297 -5.44 -5.38 -14.44
C THR A 297 -4.66 -4.61 -13.38
N ILE A 298 -4.57 -3.29 -13.60
CA ILE A 298 -3.96 -2.32 -12.69
C ILE A 298 -5.09 -1.52 -12.05
N HIS A 299 -5.11 -1.48 -10.73
CA HIS A 299 -6.16 -0.83 -9.95
C HIS A 299 -5.63 0.45 -9.29
N PHE A 300 -6.41 1.53 -9.33
CA PHE A 300 -6.10 2.79 -8.66
C PHE A 300 -7.05 3.04 -7.49
N PHE A 301 -6.49 3.37 -6.33
CA PHE A 301 -7.22 3.62 -5.08
C PHE A 301 -6.96 5.05 -4.62
N LYS A 302 -8.03 5.78 -4.28
CA LYS A 302 -7.92 7.13 -3.71
C LYS A 302 -7.75 7.04 -2.20
N LEU A 303 -6.74 7.72 -1.68
CA LEU A 303 -6.40 7.77 -0.26
C LEU A 303 -7.05 8.99 0.42
N THR A 304 -7.29 10.07 -0.33
CA THR A 304 -7.97 11.27 0.16
C THR A 304 -9.43 11.30 -0.29
N GLY A 305 -10.37 11.16 0.64
CA GLY A 305 -11.81 11.15 0.33
C GLY A 305 -12.73 11.03 1.54
N ASP A 306 -12.24 10.58 2.69
CA ASP A 306 -12.96 10.69 3.96
C ASP A 306 -12.44 11.89 4.72
N LYS A 307 -12.99 13.08 4.44
CA LYS A 307 -12.95 14.12 5.46
C LYS A 307 -13.65 13.55 6.69
N LEU A 308 -12.93 13.55 7.81
CA LEU A 308 -13.51 13.58 9.15
C LEU A 308 -14.72 14.52 9.14
N GLY A 309 -15.79 14.13 9.82
CA GLY A 309 -16.97 14.97 10.06
C GLY A 309 -16.62 16.23 10.83
N LEU A 310 -16.17 17.25 10.11
CA LEU A 310 -16.19 18.62 10.57
C LEU A 310 -17.41 19.26 9.91
N GLN A 311 -18.46 19.44 10.70
CA GLN A 311 -19.54 20.38 10.42
C GLN A 311 -18.92 21.71 10.00
N TYR A 312 -19.17 22.12 8.77
CA TYR A 312 -19.02 23.50 8.38
C TYR A 312 -20.37 24.15 8.65
N GLU A 313 -20.50 24.84 9.77
CA GLU A 313 -21.53 25.89 9.91
C GLU A 313 -21.13 27.00 8.93
N SER A 314 -21.97 27.21 7.93
CA SER A 314 -21.82 28.32 6.99
C SER A 314 -22.07 29.64 7.73
N PRO A 315 -21.22 30.67 7.57
CA PRO A 315 -21.52 32.00 8.08
C PRO A 315 -22.58 32.65 7.17
N GLU A 316 -23.63 33.23 7.78
CA GLU A 316 -24.62 34.01 7.06
C GLU A 316 -23.97 35.25 6.40
N PRO A 317 -24.36 35.61 5.16
CA PRO A 317 -23.87 36.83 4.55
C PRO A 317 -24.67 38.04 5.05
N THR A 318 -24.02 38.88 5.86
CA THR A 318 -24.44 40.26 6.09
C THR A 318 -24.11 41.10 4.86
N SER A 319 -25.11 41.63 4.16
CA SER A 319 -24.92 42.71 3.19
C SER A 319 -25.87 43.87 3.48
N ASN A 320 -25.32 44.91 4.10
CA ASN A 320 -25.80 46.28 4.00
C ASN A 320 -24.89 47.00 2.99
N LEU A 321 -25.47 47.70 2.01
CA LEU A 321 -25.23 49.13 1.75
C LEU A 321 -26.13 49.66 0.60
N ASP A 322 -26.81 50.76 0.91
CA ASP A 322 -27.41 51.89 0.14
C ASP A 322 -27.09 52.03 -1.37
N SER A 323 -27.89 52.67 -2.25
CA SER A 323 -28.68 53.91 -2.12
C SER A 323 -29.62 54.16 -3.34
N SER A 324 -30.82 54.70 -3.09
CA SER A 324 -31.60 55.75 -3.79
C SER A 324 -31.78 55.82 -5.34
N THR A 325 -33.03 55.87 -5.86
CA THR A 325 -33.80 57.12 -6.20
C THR A 325 -35.09 56.87 -7.03
N THR A 326 -36.24 57.31 -6.46
CA THR A 326 -37.45 58.02 -6.99
C THR A 326 -38.43 57.52 -8.10
N SER A 327 -39.71 57.84 -7.81
CA SER A 327 -40.95 58.00 -8.63
C SER A 327 -41.64 56.75 -9.17
N GLY A 328 -42.96 56.55 -9.14
CA GLY A 328 -44.12 57.26 -8.59
C GLY A 328 -45.41 56.50 -8.99
N ASP A 329 -46.51 56.79 -8.31
CA ASP A 329 -47.95 56.57 -8.61
C ASP A 329 -48.63 55.18 -8.47
N ASP A 330 -49.51 55.13 -7.45
CA ASP A 330 -50.93 54.74 -7.41
C ASP A 330 -51.48 53.57 -8.24
N SER A 331 -52.02 52.55 -7.56
CA SER A 331 -53.49 52.31 -7.49
C SER A 331 -53.86 50.96 -6.83
N ASN A 332 -55.00 50.99 -6.15
CA ASN A 332 -55.69 49.91 -5.42
C ASN A 332 -55.87 48.59 -6.19
N THR A 333 -55.79 47.45 -5.49
CA THR A 333 -56.81 46.39 -5.56
C THR A 333 -56.66 45.36 -4.43
N LEU A 334 -57.78 45.09 -3.75
CA LEU A 334 -57.98 43.99 -2.81
C LEU A 334 -58.06 42.65 -3.57
N HIS A 335 -57.48 41.57 -3.02
CA HIS A 335 -58.12 40.24 -2.98
C HIS A 335 -57.47 39.31 -1.95
N ASN A 336 -58.32 38.42 -1.44
CA ASN A 336 -58.20 37.57 -0.27
C ASN A 336 -57.41 36.26 -0.49
N ASP A 337 -57.18 35.59 0.64
CA ASP A 337 -57.14 34.14 0.89
C ASP A 337 -55.79 33.39 0.81
N THR A 338 -55.22 33.20 2.00
CA THR A 338 -54.91 31.92 2.68
C THR A 338 -54.58 30.68 1.83
N ASP A 339 -53.34 30.16 1.95
CA ASP A 339 -53.05 28.86 2.59
C ASP A 339 -51.53 28.55 2.62
N MET A 340 -51.00 28.29 3.82
CA MET A 340 -49.66 27.74 4.08
C MET A 340 -49.82 26.55 5.03
N PRO A 341 -49.29 25.34 4.72
CA PRO A 341 -49.38 24.22 5.64
C PRO A 341 -48.34 24.35 6.76
N HIS A 342 -48.82 24.18 7.98
CA HIS A 342 -48.03 24.12 9.22
C HIS A 342 -47.18 22.85 9.32
N GLU A 343 -45.96 22.97 9.84
CA GLU A 343 -45.16 21.87 10.40
C GLU A 343 -45.81 21.31 11.66
N THR A 344 -46.09 20.01 11.67
CA THR A 344 -46.55 19.28 12.86
C THR A 344 -45.33 18.82 13.67
N ILE A 345 -45.17 19.40 14.86
CA ILE A 345 -44.23 18.96 15.89
C ILE A 345 -44.85 17.72 16.57
N MET A 346 -44.18 16.57 16.47
CA MET A 346 -44.55 15.33 17.16
C MET A 346 -44.26 15.45 18.67
N THR A 347 -45.19 14.99 19.50
CA THR A 347 -45.12 15.06 20.98
C THR A 347 -44.50 13.83 21.60
N ASP A 348 -43.94 13.99 22.81
CA ASP A 348 -43.18 12.99 23.56
C ASP A 348 -43.95 11.71 23.98
N GLU A 349 -45.26 11.62 23.70
CA GLU A 349 -46.07 10.43 24.03
C GLU A 349 -45.92 9.29 23.01
N GLU A 350 -45.64 9.56 21.74
CA GLU A 350 -45.43 8.51 20.71
C GLU A 350 -44.05 7.82 20.84
N ASN A 351 -43.06 8.50 21.45
CA ASN A 351 -41.73 7.94 21.71
C ASN A 351 -41.74 6.88 22.84
N LEU A 352 -42.77 6.86 23.71
CA LEU A 352 -42.85 5.95 24.84
C LEU A 352 -43.43 4.57 24.44
N GLU A 353 -44.24 4.51 23.38
CA GLU A 353 -44.89 3.29 22.92
C GLU A 353 -43.95 2.39 22.09
N ILE A 354 -43.03 3.01 21.34
CA ILE A 354 -41.97 2.33 20.58
C ILE A 354 -40.97 1.63 21.52
N ASN A 355 -40.64 2.24 22.67
CA ASN A 355 -39.70 1.67 23.64
C ASN A 355 -40.28 0.52 24.49
N ARG A 356 -41.62 0.39 24.57
CA ARG A 356 -42.29 -0.75 25.23
C ARG A 356 -42.35 -2.01 24.35
N LEU A 357 -42.44 -1.86 23.02
CA LEU A 357 -42.45 -3.01 22.10
C LEU A 357 -41.08 -3.71 22.02
N ILE A 358 -39.98 -2.95 22.07
CA ILE A 358 -38.61 -3.49 21.94
C ILE A 358 -38.22 -4.35 23.16
N ASN A 359 -38.67 -3.98 24.37
CA ASN A 359 -38.30 -4.68 25.60
C ASN A 359 -39.14 -5.94 25.89
N THR A 360 -40.28 -6.11 25.20
CA THR A 360 -41.17 -7.27 25.42
C THR A 360 -40.74 -8.51 24.61
N GLN A 361 -39.80 -8.36 23.67
CA GLN A 361 -39.37 -9.44 22.78
C GLN A 361 -38.05 -10.12 23.17
N MET A 362 -37.40 -9.68 24.26
CA MET A 362 -36.17 -10.30 24.80
C MET A 362 -36.38 -11.23 26.02
N ALA A 363 -37.62 -11.42 26.49
CA ALA A 363 -37.93 -12.19 27.71
C ALA A 363 -38.62 -13.54 27.49
N LYS A 364 -38.42 -14.21 26.34
CA LYS A 364 -38.91 -15.58 26.10
C LYS A 364 -37.85 -16.47 25.44
N SER A 365 -36.86 -16.89 26.21
CA SER A 365 -36.01 -18.05 25.90
C SER A 365 -35.19 -18.47 27.12
N ALA A 366 -35.87 -18.87 28.20
CA ALA A 366 -35.24 -19.60 29.28
C ALA A 366 -36.26 -20.54 29.91
N HIS A 367 -36.21 -21.82 29.53
CA HIS A 367 -36.54 -23.02 30.32
C HIS A 367 -36.90 -24.19 29.39
N SER A 368 -36.01 -25.19 29.26
CA SER A 368 -36.32 -26.62 29.47
C SER A 368 -35.10 -27.50 29.15
N SER A 369 -34.93 -28.52 29.98
CA SER A 369 -33.78 -29.39 30.14
C SER A 369 -33.83 -30.71 29.32
N SER A 370 -32.63 -31.11 28.87
CA SER A 370 -32.07 -32.47 28.85
C SER A 370 -32.28 -33.45 27.66
N LEU A 371 -31.13 -34.06 27.33
CA LEU A 371 -30.82 -35.35 26.68
C LEU A 371 -30.65 -35.41 25.14
N PHE A 372 -29.55 -36.08 24.76
CA PHE A 372 -29.04 -36.53 23.44
C PHE A 372 -27.82 -35.80 22.83
N SER A 373 -26.78 -36.60 22.59
CA SER A 373 -25.60 -36.42 21.72
C SER A 373 -25.39 -37.74 20.97
N PRO A 374 -24.60 -37.85 19.88
CA PRO A 374 -24.32 -36.86 18.82
C PRO A 374 -24.41 -37.48 17.40
N SER A 375 -24.73 -36.72 16.36
CA SER A 375 -24.21 -36.91 14.99
C SER A 375 -24.73 -35.88 13.99
N SER A 376 -23.82 -35.45 13.11
CA SER A 376 -24.06 -34.86 11.77
C SER A 376 -25.12 -33.76 11.60
N THR A 377 -24.66 -32.51 11.43
CA THR A 377 -24.90 -31.67 10.24
C THR A 377 -24.42 -30.23 10.51
N ARG A 378 -23.20 -29.94 10.05
CA ARG A 378 -22.65 -28.58 10.06
C ARG A 378 -23.16 -27.84 8.80
N ARG A 379 -24.43 -27.42 8.79
CA ARG A 379 -25.00 -26.67 7.65
C ARG A 379 -26.05 -25.59 7.98
N SER A 380 -26.27 -25.23 9.24
CA SER A 380 -27.35 -24.29 9.62
C SER A 380 -26.93 -22.87 10.03
N ALA A 381 -25.64 -22.50 9.95
CA ALA A 381 -25.20 -21.13 10.22
C ALA A 381 -25.18 -20.20 8.98
N GLU A 382 -25.19 -20.76 7.77
CA GLU A 382 -25.21 -19.97 6.52
C GLU A 382 -26.63 -19.61 6.08
N SER A 383 -27.61 -20.47 6.34
CA SER A 383 -29.02 -20.22 6.00
C SER A 383 -29.64 -19.15 6.90
N LEU A 384 -29.30 -19.12 8.20
CA LEU A 384 -29.75 -18.08 9.14
C LEU A 384 -29.14 -16.71 8.82
N LYS A 385 -27.85 -16.66 8.42
CA LYS A 385 -27.22 -15.42 7.94
C LYS A 385 -27.84 -14.92 6.63
N LYS A 386 -28.14 -15.82 5.68
CA LYS A 386 -28.85 -15.44 4.43
C LYS A 386 -30.31 -15.04 4.66
N PHE A 387 -31.00 -15.64 5.63
CA PHE A 387 -32.39 -15.33 5.95
C PHE A 387 -32.53 -13.96 6.64
N ILE A 388 -31.64 -13.64 7.59
CA ILE A 388 -31.55 -12.32 8.24
C ILE A 388 -31.06 -11.25 7.24
N TRP A 389 -30.18 -11.61 6.31
CA TRP A 389 -29.70 -10.72 5.23
C TRP A 389 -30.76 -10.39 4.18
N ASN A 390 -31.61 -11.35 3.79
CA ASN A 390 -32.64 -11.13 2.78
C ASN A 390 -33.87 -10.38 3.32
N GLN A 391 -34.18 -10.49 4.62
CA GLN A 391 -35.28 -9.78 5.27
C GLN A 391 -34.92 -8.34 5.71
N SER A 392 -33.64 -8.00 5.89
CA SER A 392 -33.21 -6.67 6.37
C SER A 392 -32.87 -5.66 5.26
N LYS A 393 -32.88 -6.07 3.99
CA LYS A 393 -32.63 -5.17 2.84
C LYS A 393 -33.60 -3.99 2.71
N GLN A 394 -34.78 -4.07 3.34
CA GLN A 394 -35.79 -3.00 3.29
C GLN A 394 -35.64 -1.93 4.39
N TYR A 395 -34.79 -2.13 5.40
CA TYR A 395 -34.71 -1.22 6.56
C TYR A 395 -33.29 -0.84 7.00
N LEU A 396 -32.25 -1.16 6.23
CA LEU A 396 -30.91 -0.61 6.51
C LEU A 396 -30.76 0.78 5.87
N PRO A 397 -30.49 1.83 6.67
CA PRO A 397 -30.10 3.13 6.13
C PRO A 397 -28.88 2.96 5.21
N SER A 398 -28.92 3.60 4.04
CA SER A 398 -27.86 3.58 3.02
C SER A 398 -26.47 3.97 3.56
N GLN A 399 -26.41 4.59 4.74
CA GLN A 399 -25.19 4.99 5.44
C GLN A 399 -24.42 3.86 6.15
N ILE A 400 -25.00 2.66 6.35
CA ILE A 400 -24.33 1.56 7.09
C ILE A 400 -23.64 0.55 6.14
N ASN A 401 -24.07 0.45 4.88
CA ASN A 401 -23.42 -0.44 3.90
C ASN A 401 -22.01 0.05 3.48
N SER A 402 -21.71 1.35 3.65
CA SER A 402 -20.39 1.93 3.32
C SER A 402 -19.30 1.56 4.34
N ILE A 403 -19.68 1.09 5.53
CA ILE A 403 -18.76 0.73 6.62
C ILE A 403 -18.23 -0.70 6.47
N LEU A 404 -18.95 -1.58 5.74
CA LEU A 404 -18.68 -3.01 5.70
C LEU A 404 -18.03 -3.53 4.41
N GLU A 405 -18.09 -2.77 3.31
CA GLU A 405 -17.41 -3.15 2.08
C GLU A 405 -16.07 -2.42 1.94
N PRO A 406 -14.93 -3.13 1.82
CA PRO A 406 -13.65 -2.46 1.60
C PRO A 406 -13.74 -1.68 0.29
N LYS A 407 -13.29 -0.43 0.32
CA LYS A 407 -13.34 0.48 -0.83
C LYS A 407 -12.71 -0.20 -2.04
N ARG A 408 -13.47 -0.26 -3.13
CA ARG A 408 -13.00 -0.75 -4.43
C ARG A 408 -12.19 0.35 -5.12
N HIS A 409 -11.43 -0.04 -6.12
CA HIS A 409 -10.68 0.89 -6.98
C HIS A 409 -11.63 1.86 -7.68
N TYR A 410 -11.20 3.11 -7.87
CA TYR A 410 -12.01 4.13 -8.57
C TYR A 410 -11.73 4.13 -10.07
N ALA A 411 -10.53 3.70 -10.47
CA ALA A 411 -10.13 3.57 -11.86
C ALA A 411 -9.32 2.28 -12.07
N TYR A 412 -9.24 1.81 -13.31
CA TYR A 412 -8.39 0.69 -13.67
C TYR A 412 -7.82 0.81 -15.09
N VAL A 413 -6.72 0.12 -15.34
CA VAL A 413 -6.17 -0.15 -16.68
C VAL A 413 -6.14 -1.65 -16.91
N LYS A 414 -6.58 -2.10 -18.08
CA LYS A 414 -6.37 -3.47 -18.53
C LYS A 414 -5.25 -3.50 -19.56
N LEU A 415 -4.19 -4.24 -19.26
CA LEU A 415 -3.07 -4.40 -20.18
C LEU A 415 -3.48 -5.24 -21.39
N PRO A 416 -2.98 -4.92 -22.60
CA PRO A 416 -3.23 -5.71 -23.80
C PRO A 416 -2.73 -7.17 -23.66
N VAL A 417 -1.66 -7.34 -22.89
CA VAL A 417 -1.02 -8.64 -22.65
C VAL A 417 -0.73 -8.79 -21.17
N GLU A 418 -1.13 -9.91 -20.57
CA GLU A 418 -0.83 -10.24 -19.19
C GLU A 418 0.68 -10.43 -19.03
N THR A 419 1.31 -9.51 -18.31
CA THR A 419 2.74 -9.49 -18.06
C THR A 419 3.04 -8.69 -16.80
N GLU A 420 4.18 -8.97 -16.18
CA GLU A 420 4.65 -8.17 -15.05
C GLU A 420 4.92 -6.74 -15.50
N SER A 421 4.53 -5.80 -14.65
CA SER A 421 4.64 -4.37 -14.93
C SER A 421 4.89 -3.57 -13.67
N ILE A 422 5.64 -2.49 -13.83
CA ILE A 422 5.77 -1.43 -12.85
C ILE A 422 4.93 -0.23 -13.26
N VAL A 423 4.44 0.52 -12.28
CA VAL A 423 3.53 1.64 -12.50
C VAL A 423 4.05 2.86 -11.76
N SER A 424 4.01 4.01 -12.42
CA SER A 424 4.17 5.32 -11.79
C SER A 424 2.94 6.18 -12.05
N ILE A 425 2.71 7.14 -11.15
CA ILE A 425 1.61 8.09 -11.27
C ILE A 425 2.19 9.48 -11.06
N VAL A 426 2.05 10.33 -12.08
CA VAL A 426 2.47 11.73 -12.06
C VAL A 426 1.27 12.57 -12.49
N ASP A 427 0.84 13.48 -11.62
CA ASP A 427 -0.36 14.29 -11.80
C ASP A 427 -1.58 13.44 -12.15
N ASN A 428 -2.16 13.66 -13.33
CA ASN A 428 -3.31 12.95 -13.87
C ASN A 428 -2.94 11.91 -14.93
N SER A 429 -1.67 11.50 -15.02
CA SER A 429 -1.22 10.45 -15.92
C SER A 429 -0.60 9.31 -15.14
N CYS A 430 -0.78 8.08 -15.63
CA CYS A 430 -0.01 6.95 -15.15
C CYS A 430 0.84 6.38 -16.27
N THR A 431 2.10 6.08 -15.95
CA THR A 431 3.01 5.40 -16.85
C THR A 431 3.16 3.96 -16.39
N ILE A 432 2.99 3.03 -17.33
CA ILE A 432 3.10 1.60 -17.09
C ILE A 432 4.19 1.05 -18.00
N VAL A 433 5.13 0.33 -17.39
CA VAL A 433 6.25 -0.28 -18.13
C VAL A 433 6.22 -1.77 -17.92
N THR A 434 6.24 -2.53 -19.03
CA THR A 434 6.19 -4.00 -19.00
C THR A 434 7.58 -4.61 -19.19
N PHE A 435 7.80 -5.80 -18.63
CA PHE A 435 9.02 -6.56 -18.90
C PHE A 435 9.12 -7.09 -20.34
N LYS A 436 8.07 -6.91 -21.16
CA LYS A 436 8.10 -7.12 -22.62
C LYS A 436 8.66 -5.93 -23.40
N GLY A 437 8.93 -4.82 -22.69
CA GLY A 437 9.51 -3.61 -23.27
C GLY A 437 8.48 -2.57 -23.69
N ASP A 438 7.21 -2.67 -23.28
CA ASP A 438 6.21 -1.64 -23.59
C ASP A 438 6.31 -0.50 -22.57
N PHE A 439 6.25 0.74 -23.05
CA PHE A 439 6.13 1.95 -22.23
C PHE A 439 4.81 2.64 -22.59
N LEU A 440 3.83 2.58 -21.71
CA LEU A 440 2.45 3.00 -21.95
C LEU A 440 2.08 4.16 -21.03
N ILE A 441 1.49 5.21 -21.56
CA ILE A 441 0.98 6.36 -20.79
C ILE A 441 -0.54 6.38 -20.91
N TYR A 442 -1.24 6.36 -19.78
CA TYR A 442 -2.69 6.44 -19.71
C TYR A 442 -3.13 7.70 -18.95
N ASP A 443 -4.29 8.22 -19.33
CA ASP A 443 -4.97 9.32 -18.64
C ASP A 443 -5.82 8.77 -17.49
N ILE A 444 -5.59 9.28 -16.29
CA ILE A 444 -6.36 8.95 -15.08
C ILE A 444 -7.28 10.12 -14.64
N SER A 445 -7.36 11.20 -15.42
CA SER A 445 -8.16 12.41 -15.15
C SER A 445 -9.67 12.20 -15.32
N SER A 446 -10.10 11.26 -16.16
CA SER A 446 -11.52 11.00 -16.48
C SER A 446 -12.35 10.54 -15.27
N VAL A 447 -11.71 10.39 -14.11
CA VAL A 447 -12.33 9.98 -12.84
C VAL A 447 -12.13 11.01 -11.71
N THR A 448 -11.48 12.16 -11.98
CA THR A 448 -11.33 13.27 -11.01
C THR A 448 -12.30 14.43 -11.25
N SER A 449 -12.99 14.48 -12.40
CA SER A 449 -13.99 15.51 -12.70
C SER A 449 -15.43 15.06 -12.41
N THR A 450 -15.81 15.08 -11.13
CA THR A 450 -17.22 15.20 -10.70
C THR A 450 -17.54 16.59 -10.16
N HIS A 451 -16.89 17.64 -10.68
CA HIS A 451 -17.24 19.03 -10.37
C HIS A 451 -18.06 19.74 -11.45
N GLY A 452 -18.56 19.04 -12.48
CA GLY A 452 -19.31 19.66 -13.58
C GLY A 452 -20.65 19.03 -13.98
N LYS A 453 -21.02 17.86 -13.46
CA LYS A 453 -22.36 17.26 -13.68
C LYS A 453 -23.08 17.18 -12.34
N LYS A 454 -24.27 17.79 -12.26
CA LYS A 454 -25.28 17.49 -11.23
C LYS A 454 -25.62 16.00 -11.35
N VAL A 455 -24.87 15.16 -10.66
CA VAL A 455 -25.28 13.79 -10.37
C VAL A 455 -26.25 13.90 -9.21
N SER A 456 -27.46 13.36 -9.39
CA SER A 456 -28.49 13.30 -8.36
C SER A 456 -27.95 12.62 -7.09
N PRO A 457 -28.42 12.98 -5.88
CA PRO A 457 -27.79 12.59 -4.61
C PRO A 457 -27.84 11.08 -4.28
N ASN A 458 -28.39 10.24 -5.16
CA ASN A 458 -28.73 8.85 -4.89
C ASN A 458 -27.86 7.80 -5.64
N SER A 459 -26.76 8.18 -6.29
CA SER A 459 -25.85 7.18 -6.92
C SER A 459 -24.62 6.89 -6.07
N SER A 460 -24.77 6.12 -4.99
CA SER A 460 -23.66 5.62 -4.17
C SER A 460 -22.91 4.43 -4.81
N SER A 461 -22.87 4.34 -6.13
CA SER A 461 -22.17 3.29 -6.88
C SER A 461 -21.51 3.87 -8.12
N GLY A 462 -20.47 4.68 -7.94
CA GLY A 462 -19.59 5.05 -9.05
C GLY A 462 -18.88 3.78 -9.54
N SER A 463 -19.30 3.26 -10.69
CA SER A 463 -18.59 2.18 -11.37
C SER A 463 -17.16 2.64 -11.64
N ALA A 464 -16.17 1.82 -11.28
CA ALA A 464 -14.78 2.11 -11.60
C ALA A 464 -14.65 2.34 -13.11
N SER A 465 -13.92 3.39 -13.50
CA SER A 465 -13.78 3.76 -14.92
C SER A 465 -12.46 3.25 -15.49
N GLU A 466 -12.49 2.81 -16.75
CA GLU A 466 -11.29 2.41 -17.48
C GLU A 466 -10.52 3.64 -17.96
N CYS A 467 -9.21 3.66 -17.72
CA CYS A 467 -8.33 4.76 -18.14
C CYS A 467 -8.02 4.67 -19.64
N ALA A 468 -7.92 5.82 -20.31
CA ALA A 468 -7.65 5.88 -21.76
C ALA A 468 -6.14 5.89 -22.04
N LEU A 469 -5.69 5.10 -23.03
CA LEU A 469 -4.30 5.13 -23.49
C LEU A 469 -4.03 6.43 -24.26
N ILE A 470 -3.00 7.17 -23.86
CA ILE A 470 -2.57 8.42 -24.49
C ILE A 470 -1.44 8.15 -25.49
N LYS A 471 -0.40 7.43 -25.04
CA LYS A 471 0.83 7.20 -25.81
C LYS A 471 1.38 5.81 -25.53
N GLN A 472 2.01 5.22 -26.54
CA GLN A 472 2.71 3.95 -26.45
C GLN A 472 4.07 4.09 -27.13
N TYR A 473 5.10 3.61 -26.45
CA TYR A 473 6.47 3.52 -26.94
C TYR A 473 7.01 2.12 -26.66
N ARG A 474 8.14 1.80 -27.29
CA ARG A 474 8.85 0.54 -27.06
C ARG A 474 10.27 0.81 -26.59
N LEU A 475 10.67 0.15 -25.52
CA LEU A 475 12.04 0.19 -25.03
C LEU A 475 12.96 -0.47 -26.06
N ASN A 476 14.13 0.13 -26.25
CA ASN A 476 15.18 -0.36 -27.15
C ASN A 476 14.82 -0.38 -28.65
N GLU A 477 13.73 0.28 -29.04
CA GLU A 477 13.49 0.72 -30.42
C GLU A 477 13.87 2.21 -30.50
N ASP A 478 14.49 2.63 -31.61
CA ASP A 478 14.76 4.06 -31.84
C ASP A 478 13.40 4.78 -32.04
N PRO A 479 13.21 5.98 -31.44
CA PRO A 479 11.92 6.68 -31.40
C PRO A 479 11.39 7.13 -32.76
#